data_AF-A0A1T1GPZ9-F1
#
_entry.id   AF-A0A1T1GPZ9-F1
#
_cell.length_a   1.000
_cell.length_b   1.000
_cell.length_c   1.000
_cell.angle_alpha   90.00
_cell.angle_beta   90.00
_cell.angle_gamma   90.00
#
_symmetry.space_group_name_H-M   'P 1'
#
loop_
_entity.id
_entity.type
_entity.pdbx_description
1 polymer ?
#
loop_
_entity_poly.entity_id
_entity_poly.type
_entity_poly.pdbx_seq_one_letter_code
_entity_poly.pdbx_strand_id
1 'polypeptide(L)'
;MKIKGCKRQSFLDQVVLNGGQPIFYLVRCWNKEETFYKLGITMNNILTRYGTVRSMPYEWEILLELPDTAAAVYDMEVQFKTEMNEYHYKPKISFNGSTTECYTELTSNLLLLIK
;
A
#
# COMPACT_ATOMS: atom_id res chain seq x y z
N MET A 1 -5.13 -14.13 13.12
CA MET A 1 -5.99 -13.11 12.49
C MET A 1 -6.10 -13.43 10.99
N LYS A 2 -7.28 -13.81 10.47
CA LYS A 2 -7.45 -14.09 9.03
C LYS A 2 -7.71 -12.76 8.31
N ILE A 3 -6.66 -12.17 7.74
CA ILE A 3 -6.77 -10.94 6.97
C ILE A 3 -7.59 -11.24 5.70
N LYS A 4 -8.74 -10.58 5.54
CA LYS A 4 -9.53 -10.61 4.29
C LYS A 4 -8.78 -9.80 3.23
N GLY A 5 -7.88 -10.46 2.52
CA GLY A 5 -7.15 -9.94 1.37
C GLY A 5 -6.91 -11.05 0.34
N CYS A 6 -6.25 -10.72 -0.78
CA CYS A 6 -5.84 -11.72 -1.78
C CYS A 6 -5.10 -12.85 -1.05
N LYS A 7 -5.56 -14.11 -1.21
CA LYS A 7 -4.89 -15.25 -0.57
C LYS A 7 -3.43 -15.22 -1.00
N ARG A 8 -2.46 -15.34 -0.08
CA ARG A 8 -1.01 -15.31 -0.37
C ARG A 8 -0.66 -16.07 -1.66
N GLN A 9 -1.18 -17.29 -1.80
CA GLN A 9 -0.98 -18.11 -2.99
C GLN A 9 -1.51 -17.46 -4.28
N SER A 10 -2.70 -16.85 -4.26
CA SER A 10 -3.25 -16.12 -5.40
C SER A 10 -2.39 -14.93 -5.81
N PHE A 11 -1.70 -14.27 -4.88
CA PHE A 11 -0.76 -13.20 -5.22
C PHE A 11 0.50 -13.77 -5.87
N LEU A 12 1.08 -14.83 -5.30
CA LEU A 12 2.24 -15.53 -5.88
C LEU A 12 1.93 -16.03 -7.30
N ASP A 13 0.76 -16.66 -7.51
CA ASP A 13 0.32 -17.17 -8.80
C ASP A 13 0.19 -16.03 -9.82
N GLN A 14 -0.34 -14.88 -9.41
CA GLN A 14 -0.42 -13.70 -10.29
C GLN A 14 0.95 -13.12 -10.65
N VAL A 15 1.93 -13.17 -9.75
CA VAL A 15 3.30 -12.73 -10.05
C VAL A 15 3.93 -13.63 -11.11
N VAL A 16 3.77 -14.94 -10.97
CA VAL A 16 4.28 -15.93 -11.94
C VAL A 16 3.61 -15.76 -13.30
N LEU A 17 2.30 -15.53 -13.33
CA LEU A 17 1.53 -15.40 -14.57
C LEU A 17 1.81 -14.09 -15.33
N ASN A 18 1.90 -12.96 -14.63
CA ASN A 18 2.00 -11.65 -15.27
C ASN A 18 3.44 -11.22 -15.58
N GLY A 19 4.45 -11.82 -14.91
CA GLY A 19 5.86 -11.45 -15.10
C GLY A 19 6.12 -9.99 -14.75
N GLY A 20 6.31 -9.70 -13.46
CA GLY A 20 6.64 -8.36 -12.96
C GLY A 20 7.39 -8.42 -11.64
N GLN A 21 8.15 -7.37 -11.32
CA GLN A 21 8.83 -7.25 -10.02
C GLN A 21 7.80 -6.83 -8.97
N PRO A 22 7.55 -7.64 -7.92
CA PRO A 22 6.70 -7.22 -6.82
C PRO A 22 7.36 -6.09 -6.03
N ILE A 23 6.54 -5.12 -5.64
CA ILE A 23 6.97 -3.91 -4.93
C ILE A 23 6.03 -3.69 -3.75
N PHE A 24 6.60 -3.56 -2.55
CA PHE A 24 5.93 -2.95 -1.41
C PHE A 24 6.11 -1.44 -1.51
N TYR A 25 5.02 -0.68 -1.35
CA TYR A 25 5.06 0.77 -1.47
C TYR A 25 4.36 1.47 -0.32
N LEU A 26 4.82 2.70 -0.08
CA LEU A 26 4.18 3.69 0.77
C LEU A 26 4.01 4.97 -0.02
N VAL A 27 2.78 5.47 -0.08
CA VAL A 27 2.46 6.78 -0.63
C VAL A 27 1.86 7.66 0.44
N ARG A 28 2.15 8.95 0.35
CA ARG A 28 1.40 9.97 1.08
C ARG A 28 0.30 10.48 0.17
N CYS A 29 -0.88 10.71 0.73
CA CYS A 29 -2.04 11.24 0.03
C CYS A 29 -2.55 12.48 0.77
N TRP A 30 -2.92 13.53 0.04
CA TRP A 30 -3.46 14.75 0.65
C TRP A 30 -4.44 15.49 -0.24
N ASN A 31 -5.25 16.33 0.39
CA ASN A 31 -6.02 17.39 -0.24
C ASN A 31 -6.04 18.62 0.70
N LYS A 32 -7.03 19.50 0.56
CA LYS A 32 -7.18 20.69 1.41
C LYS A 32 -7.65 20.39 2.84
N GLU A 33 -8.24 19.22 3.08
CA GLU A 33 -8.93 18.86 4.33
C GLU A 33 -8.23 17.77 5.13
N GLU A 34 -7.50 16.87 4.48
CA GLU A 34 -6.89 15.71 5.12
C GLU A 34 -5.53 15.36 4.49
N THR A 35 -4.70 14.70 5.27
CA THR A 35 -3.44 14.09 4.84
C THR A 35 -3.31 12.75 5.53
N PHE A 36 -2.94 11.72 4.79
CA PHE A 36 -2.80 10.37 5.30
C PHE A 36 -1.77 9.60 4.47
N TYR A 37 -1.45 8.40 4.93
CA TYR A 37 -0.53 7.48 4.28
C TYR A 37 -1.28 6.26 3.79
N LYS A 38 -0.82 5.68 2.69
CA LYS A 38 -1.32 4.41 2.17
C LYS A 38 -0.16 3.49 1.89
N LEU A 39 -0.22 2.28 2.43
CA LEU A 39 0.70 1.20 2.06
C LEU A 39 -0.01 0.16 1.21
N GLY A 40 0.76 -0.59 0.45
CA GLY A 40 0.24 -1.73 -0.29
C GLY A 40 1.31 -2.40 -1.13
N ILE A 41 0.85 -3.38 -1.91
CA ILE A 41 1.72 -4.14 -2.81
C ILE A 41 1.23 -4.04 -4.25
N THR A 42 2.18 -4.06 -5.18
CA THR A 42 1.91 -4.01 -6.61
C THR A 42 2.92 -4.84 -7.39
N MET A 43 2.50 -5.32 -8.56
CA MET A 43 3.39 -5.92 -9.56
C MET A 43 3.58 -4.98 -10.76
N ASN A 44 2.76 -3.92 -10.82
CA ASN A 44 2.77 -2.90 -11.85
C ASN A 44 3.35 -1.61 -11.27
N ASN A 45 3.82 -0.73 -12.14
CA ASN A 45 4.28 0.59 -11.75
C ASN A 45 3.18 1.37 -11.00
N ILE A 46 3.52 1.99 -9.85
CA ILE A 46 2.59 2.75 -9.00
C ILE A 46 1.91 3.88 -9.80
N LEU A 47 2.65 4.54 -10.70
CA LEU A 47 2.11 5.58 -11.58
C LEU A 47 0.97 5.05 -12.46
N THR A 48 1.07 3.80 -12.94
CA THR A 48 -0.01 3.19 -13.74
C THR A 48 -1.20 2.81 -12.88
N ARG A 49 -0.97 2.38 -11.63
CA ARG A 49 -2.03 2.02 -10.67
C ARG A 49 -2.87 3.23 -10.26
N TYR A 50 -2.23 4.38 -10.13
CA TYR A 50 -2.84 5.63 -9.68
C TYR A 50 -2.92 6.70 -10.76
N GLY A 51 -2.79 6.31 -12.03
CA GLY A 51 -2.78 7.24 -13.17
C GLY A 51 -4.12 7.88 -13.50
N THR A 52 -5.18 7.58 -12.74
CA THR A 52 -6.51 8.19 -12.92
C THR A 52 -7.04 8.76 -11.61
N VAL A 53 -7.81 9.85 -11.71
CA VAL A 53 -8.52 10.46 -10.57
C VAL A 53 -9.45 9.46 -9.87
N ARG A 54 -10.03 8.51 -10.63
CA ARG A 54 -10.87 7.44 -10.06
C ARG A 54 -10.06 6.48 -9.18
N SER A 55 -8.82 6.16 -9.58
CA SER A 55 -7.94 5.28 -8.81
C SER A 55 -7.30 5.98 -7.62
N MET A 56 -7.02 7.28 -7.73
CA MET A 56 -6.46 8.12 -6.66
C MET A 56 -7.08 9.52 -6.75
N PRO A 57 -8.11 9.84 -5.93
CA PRO A 57 -8.79 11.14 -5.96
C PRO A 57 -8.08 12.22 -5.14
N TYR A 58 -6.88 11.93 -4.64
CA TYR A 58 -6.03 12.81 -3.85
C TYR A 58 -4.77 13.17 -4.63
N GLU A 59 -4.13 14.27 -4.26
CA GLU A 59 -2.71 14.47 -4.59
C GLU A 59 -1.89 13.43 -3.83
N TRP A 60 -0.80 12.96 -4.43
CA TRP A 60 0.00 11.90 -3.84
C TRP A 60 1.46 11.96 -4.26
N GLU A 61 2.31 11.43 -3.39
CA GLU A 61 3.73 11.25 -3.63
C GLU A 61 4.18 9.87 -3.13
N ILE A 62 5.19 9.32 -3.78
CA ILE A 62 5.83 8.07 -3.37
C ILE A 62 6.83 8.41 -2.25
N LEU A 63 6.65 7.81 -1.08
CA LEU A 63 7.60 7.91 0.03
C LEU A 63 8.57 6.73 0.06
N LEU A 64 8.12 5.56 -0.38
CA LEU A 64 8.91 4.33 -0.34
C LEU A 64 8.50 3.38 -1.47
N GLU A 65 9.50 2.80 -2.13
CA GLU A 65 9.36 1.65 -3.02
C GLU A 65 10.43 0.61 -2.66
N LEU A 66 9.97 -0.56 -2.24
CA LEU A 66 10.82 -1.70 -1.90
C LEU A 66 10.50 -2.88 -2.83
N PRO A 67 11.22 -3.01 -3.97
CA PRO A 67 11.13 -4.19 -4.81
C PRO A 67 11.73 -5.40 -4.09
N ASP A 68 10.99 -6.51 -4.02
CA ASP A 68 11.47 -7.78 -3.45
C ASP A 68 10.67 -8.95 -4.04
N THR A 69 10.96 -10.17 -3.62
CA THR A 69 10.20 -11.37 -3.96
C THR A 69 8.74 -11.23 -3.55
N ALA A 70 7.86 -11.92 -4.28
CA ALA A 70 6.42 -11.89 -4.02
C ALA A 70 6.06 -12.33 -2.59
N ALA A 71 6.80 -13.31 -2.07
CA ALA A 71 6.67 -13.76 -0.69
C ALA A 71 7.06 -12.65 0.29
N ALA A 72 8.25 -12.06 0.14
CA ALA A 72 8.73 -11.02 1.03
C ALA A 72 7.83 -9.77 1.02
N VAL A 73 7.40 -9.32 -0.16
CA VAL A 73 6.49 -8.17 -0.31
C VAL A 73 5.14 -8.42 0.37
N TYR A 74 4.57 -9.62 0.23
CA TYR A 74 3.32 -9.98 0.91
C TYR A 74 3.50 -10.06 2.43
N ASP A 75 4.58 -10.68 2.88
CA ASP A 75 4.85 -10.85 4.30
C ASP A 75 5.12 -9.48 4.98
N MET A 76 5.80 -8.56 4.28
CA MET A 76 5.95 -7.14 4.68
C MET A 76 4.60 -6.42 4.78
N GLU A 77 3.72 -6.58 3.79
CA GLU A 77 2.38 -5.97 3.83
C GLU A 77 1.59 -6.43 5.05
N VAL A 78 1.59 -7.73 5.34
CA VAL A 78 0.90 -8.30 6.50
C VAL A 78 1.49 -7.80 7.81
N GLN A 79 2.81 -7.75 7.90
CA GLN A 79 3.52 -7.24 9.07
C GLN A 79 3.14 -5.78 9.34
N PHE A 80 3.31 -4.89 8.36
CA PHE A 80 3.04 -3.47 8.54
C PHE A 80 1.54 -3.19 8.70
N LYS A 81 0.63 -3.92 8.05
CA LYS A 81 -0.81 -3.78 8.32
C LYS A 81 -1.16 -4.10 9.77
N THR A 82 -0.47 -5.08 10.35
CA THR A 82 -0.68 -5.48 11.75
C THR A 82 -0.09 -4.44 12.70
N GLU A 83 1.14 -3.98 12.43
CA GLU A 83 1.84 -2.97 13.24
C GLU A 83 1.12 -1.62 13.22
N MET A 84 0.61 -1.22 12.04
CA MET A 84 -0.03 0.07 11.80
C MET A 84 -1.51 0.11 12.21
N ASN A 85 -2.07 -0.99 12.72
CA ASN A 85 -3.52 -1.11 12.95
C ASN A 85 -4.06 -0.03 13.91
N GLU A 86 -3.25 0.44 14.86
CA GLU A 86 -3.62 1.54 15.78
C GLU A 86 -3.78 2.90 15.08
N TYR A 87 -3.07 3.11 13.97
CA TYR A 87 -3.11 4.33 13.18
C TYR A 87 -4.09 4.26 12.02
N HIS A 88 -4.93 3.22 11.97
CA HIS A 88 -5.86 3.00 10.88
C HIS A 88 -6.76 4.22 10.65
N TYR A 89 -6.86 4.62 9.39
CA TYR A 89 -7.61 5.77 8.95
C TYR A 89 -8.54 5.42 7.80
N LYS A 90 -9.73 6.02 7.79
CA LYS A 90 -10.65 5.96 6.67
C LYS A 90 -10.76 7.37 6.07
N PRO A 91 -10.21 7.60 4.87
CA PRO A 91 -10.28 8.89 4.18
C PRO A 91 -11.72 9.31 3.88
N LYS A 92 -11.98 10.62 3.80
CA LYS A 92 -13.32 11.15 3.53
C LYS A 92 -13.80 10.82 2.12
N ILE A 93 -12.91 10.92 1.13
CA ILE A 93 -13.16 10.48 -0.25
C ILE A 93 -12.72 9.01 -0.39
N SER A 94 -13.66 8.15 -0.75
CA SER A 94 -13.44 6.72 -0.92
C SER A 94 -12.74 6.38 -2.24
N PHE A 95 -11.87 5.38 -2.21
CA PHE A 95 -11.22 4.79 -3.38
C PHE A 95 -10.80 3.34 -3.06
N ASN A 96 -10.20 2.63 -4.03
CA ASN A 96 -9.87 1.23 -3.83
C ASN A 96 -8.80 1.04 -2.72
N GLY A 97 -9.14 0.27 -1.69
CA GLY A 97 -8.30 0.05 -0.51
C GLY A 97 -8.30 1.19 0.51
N SER A 98 -9.17 2.20 0.38
CA SER A 98 -9.25 3.32 1.34
C SER A 98 -9.80 2.93 2.72
N THR A 99 -10.42 1.76 2.85
CA THR A 99 -11.01 1.30 4.11
C THR A 99 -10.09 0.46 4.97
N THR A 100 -8.99 -0.07 4.43
CA THR A 100 -8.17 -1.09 5.12
C THR A 100 -6.68 -0.82 5.09
N GLU A 101 -6.23 0.16 4.32
CA GLU A 101 -4.80 0.33 4.00
C GLU A 101 -4.35 1.80 4.11
N CYS A 102 -5.14 2.63 4.79
CA CYS A 102 -4.85 4.04 5.00
C CYS A 102 -4.60 4.30 6.49
N TYR A 103 -3.68 5.23 6.79
CA TYR A 103 -3.18 5.48 8.13
C TYR A 103 -2.92 6.97 8.37
N THR A 104 -3.15 7.45 9.60
CA THR A 104 -2.90 8.86 9.97
C THR A 104 -1.42 9.15 10.18
N GLU A 105 -0.67 8.18 10.67
CA GLU A 105 0.75 8.28 11.04
C GLU A 105 1.51 7.06 10.53
N LEU A 106 2.83 7.06 10.72
CA LEU A 106 3.74 5.97 10.38
C LEU A 106 4.50 5.54 11.64
N THR A 107 4.67 4.23 11.85
CA THR A 107 5.53 3.75 12.93
C THR A 107 6.99 4.10 12.66
N SER A 108 7.80 4.15 13.73
CA SER A 108 9.24 4.38 13.64
C SER A 108 9.93 3.41 12.68
N ASN A 109 9.48 2.14 12.63
CA ASN A 109 10.03 1.15 11.72
C ASN A 109 9.83 1.52 10.24
N LEU A 110 8.64 2.01 9.88
CA LEU A 110 8.37 2.50 8.51
C LEU A 110 9.14 3.78 8.21
N LEU A 111 9.22 4.71 9.17
CA LEU A 111 9.95 5.96 9.00
C LEU A 111 11.45 5.72 8.74
N LEU A 112 12.05 4.72 9.39
CA LEU A 112 13.45 4.34 9.16
C LEU A 112 13.72 3.79 7.76
N LEU A 113 12.69 3.30 7.05
CA LEU A 113 12.82 2.79 5.69
C LEU A 113 12.70 3.90 4.63
N ILE A 114 12.08 5.02 4.98
CA ILE A 114 11.99 6.21 4.12
C ILE A 114 13.36 6.89 4.15
N LYS A 115 14.03 6.98 3.00
CA LYS A 115 15.37 7.57 2.85
C LYS A 115 15.31 9.05 2.52
#